data_AF-A0A5J4WK85-F1
#
_entry.id   AF-A0A5J4WK85-F1
#
_cell.length_a   1.000
_cell.length_b   1.000
_cell.length_c   1.000
_cell.angle_alpha   90.00
_cell.angle_beta   90.00
_cell.angle_gamma   90.00
#
_symmetry.space_group_name_H-M   'P 1'
#
loop_
_entity.id
_entity.type
_entity.pdbx_description
1 polymer ?
#
loop_
_entity_poly.entity_id
_entity_poly.type
_entity_poly.pdbx_seq_one_letter_code
_entity_poly.pdbx_strand_id
1 'polypeptide(L)'
;MEEFYLLSSQGFQVLQELVYLVYHPYSNIGVVAAKVIRNEDFNEQEWNIAGVFEQDPPQIRPFVIRYILAKQFEKHTVILMDYCNISV
;
A
#
# COMPACT_ATOMS: atom_id res chain seq x y z
N MET A 1 5.13 7.97 -16.26
CA MET A 1 4.76 9.03 -17.24
C MET A 1 3.73 8.51 -18.24
N GLU A 2 3.95 7.35 -18.87
CA GLU A 2 2.96 6.71 -19.77
C GLU A 2 1.63 6.37 -19.06
N GLU A 3 1.71 5.80 -17.85
CA GLU A 3 0.54 5.45 -17.03
C GLU A 3 -0.34 6.67 -16.69
N PHE A 4 0.27 7.83 -16.42
CA PHE A 4 -0.46 9.08 -16.16
C PHE A 4 -1.28 9.52 -17.37
N TYR A 5 -0.70 9.42 -18.58
CA TYR A 5 -1.42 9.74 -19.81
C TYR A 5 -2.54 8.74 -20.09
N LEU A 6 -2.30 7.45 -19.87
CA LEU A 6 -3.33 6.43 -19.98
C LEU A 6 -4.52 6.77 -19.06
N LEU A 7 -4.29 7.00 -17.77
CA LEU A 7 -5.34 7.34 -16.82
C LEU A 7 -6.08 8.63 -17.22
N SER A 8 -5.33 9.66 -17.62
CA SER A 8 -5.91 10.91 -18.10
C SER A 8 -6.79 10.70 -19.34
N SER A 9 -6.37 9.85 -20.28
CA SER A 9 -7.12 9.54 -21.50
C SER A 9 -8.46 8.85 -21.22
N GLN A 10 -8.57 8.14 -20.09
CA GLN A 10 -9.80 7.49 -19.64
C GLN A 10 -10.69 8.44 -18.80
N GLY A 11 -10.30 9.71 -18.66
CA GLY A 11 -11.04 10.72 -17.89
C GLY A 11 -10.72 10.72 -16.39
N PHE A 12 -9.70 9.99 -15.94
CA PHE A 12 -9.27 10.04 -14.54
C PHE A 12 -8.36 11.25 -14.29
N GLN A 13 -8.60 11.94 -13.18
CA GLN A 13 -7.68 12.94 -12.66
C GLN A 13 -6.73 12.27 -11.66
N VAL A 14 -5.46 12.12 -12.03
CA VAL A 14 -4.43 11.62 -11.12
C VAL A 14 -4.05 12.73 -10.15
N LEU A 15 -4.30 12.49 -8.85
CA LEU A 15 -4.00 13.47 -7.80
C LEU A 15 -2.55 13.35 -7.32
N GLN A 16 -2.07 12.12 -7.15
CA GLN A 16 -0.70 11.85 -6.69
C GLN A 16 -0.31 10.39 -6.92
N GLU A 17 0.96 10.14 -7.17
CA GLU A 17 1.56 8.80 -7.14
C GLU A 17 2.08 8.52 -5.73
N LEU A 18 1.54 7.49 -5.07
CA LEU A 18 1.78 7.23 -3.64
C LEU A 18 2.32 5.82 -3.36
N VAL A 19 2.26 4.91 -4.34
CA VAL A 19 2.57 3.50 -4.16
C VAL A 19 3.76 3.12 -5.01
N TYR A 20 4.75 2.49 -4.37
CA TYR A 20 6.01 2.07 -5.00
C TYR A 20 6.17 0.57 -4.87
N LEU A 21 6.69 -0.09 -5.91
CA LEU A 21 7.19 -1.45 -5.80
C LEU A 21 8.59 -1.42 -5.18
N VAL A 22 8.78 -2.10 -4.05
CA VAL A 22 10.04 -2.09 -3.31
C VAL A 22 10.49 -3.49 -2.94
N TYR A 23 11.80 -3.67 -2.80
CA TYR A 23 12.39 -4.85 -2.19
C TYR A 23 12.76 -4.55 -0.74
N HIS A 24 12.30 -5.35 0.21
CA HIS A 24 12.62 -5.22 1.63
C HIS A 24 13.72 -6.21 2.04
N PRO A 25 15.01 -5.79 2.07
CA PRO A 25 16.15 -6.71 2.15
C PRO A 25 16.39 -7.32 3.54
N TYR A 26 15.88 -6.70 4.61
CA TYR A 26 16.21 -7.07 5.99
C TYR A 26 15.14 -7.95 6.67
N SER A 27 14.25 -8.55 5.88
CA SER A 27 13.17 -9.41 6.34
C SER A 27 12.89 -10.48 5.30
N ASN A 28 12.31 -11.61 5.70
CA ASN A 28 11.82 -12.65 4.77
C ASN A 28 10.59 -12.20 3.94
N ILE A 29 10.25 -10.91 3.93
CA ILE A 29 9.10 -10.34 3.23
C ILE A 29 9.36 -10.23 1.71
N GLY A 30 10.59 -9.88 1.30
CA GLY A 30 10.94 -9.79 -0.13
C GLY A 30 10.33 -8.60 -0.86
N VAL A 31 9.66 -8.84 -2.01
CA VAL A 31 9.07 -7.80 -2.86
C VAL A 31 7.67 -7.43 -2.37
N VAL A 32 7.42 -6.13 -2.15
CA VAL A 32 6.16 -5.59 -1.62
C VAL A 32 5.80 -4.26 -2.25
N ALA A 33 4.53 -3.87 -2.13
CA ALA A 33 4.11 -2.51 -2.39
C ALA A 33 4.29 -1.65 -1.13
N ALA A 34 4.82 -0.44 -1.30
CA ALA A 34 5.00 0.54 -0.24
C ALA A 34 4.19 1.80 -0.57
N LYS A 35 3.19 2.10 0.26
CA LYS A 35 2.44 3.35 0.17
C LYS A 35 3.08 4.39 1.09
N VAL A 36 3.49 5.53 0.53
CA VAL A 36 4.08 6.65 1.28
C VAL A 36 3.04 7.74 1.42
N ILE A 37 2.71 8.12 2.66
CA ILE A 37 1.66 9.08 2.98
C ILE A 37 2.29 10.20 3.80
N ARG A 38 1.97 11.47 3.56
CA ARG A 38 2.38 12.55 4.46
C ARG A 38 1.65 12.41 5.79
N ASN A 39 2.31 12.68 6.90
CA ASN A 39 1.67 12.50 8.22
C ASN A 39 0.40 13.37 8.40
N GLU A 40 0.35 14.52 7.74
CA GLU A 40 -0.84 15.40 7.72
C GLU A 40 -2.06 14.77 7.04
N ASP A 41 -1.84 13.83 6.12
CA ASP A 41 -2.89 13.10 5.39
C ASP A 41 -3.13 11.70 5.99
N PHE A 42 -2.38 11.30 7.03
CA PHE A 42 -2.48 9.97 7.63
C PHE A 42 -3.55 9.93 8.73
N ASN A 43 -4.59 9.11 8.51
CA ASN A 43 -5.64 8.88 9.50
C ASN A 43 -5.33 7.63 10.34
N GLU A 44 -4.81 7.83 11.55
CA GLU A 44 -4.46 6.74 12.47
C GLU A 44 -5.67 5.90 12.89
N GLN A 45 -6.87 6.51 12.98
CA GLN A 45 -8.08 5.78 13.33
C GLN A 45 -8.47 4.79 12.24
N GLU A 46 -8.39 5.19 10.96
CA GLU A 46 -8.64 4.29 9.83
C GLU A 46 -7.62 3.15 9.79
N TRP A 47 -6.35 3.45 10.07
CA TRP A 47 -5.31 2.43 10.17
C TRP A 47 -5.62 1.40 11.27
N ASN A 48 -6.01 1.87 12.47
CA ASN A 48 -6.31 0.98 13.59
C ASN A 48 -7.51 0.08 13.32
N ILE A 49 -8.51 0.55 12.56
CA ILE A 49 -9.65 -0.26 12.13
C ILE A 49 -9.21 -1.31 11.10
N ALA A 50 -8.32 -0.95 10.17
CA ALA A 50 -7.78 -1.90 9.19
C ALA A 50 -6.92 -3.00 9.83
N GLY A 51 -6.23 -2.68 10.94
CA GLY A 51 -5.44 -3.63 11.74
C GLY A 51 -6.25 -4.77 12.36
N VAL A 52 -7.59 -4.66 12.42
CA VAL A 52 -8.48 -5.75 12.86
C VAL A 52 -8.29 -7.00 12.00
N PHE A 53 -7.89 -6.84 10.74
CA PHE A 53 -7.66 -7.95 9.81
C PHE A 53 -6.30 -8.66 9.98
N GLU A 54 -5.38 -8.15 10.81
CA GLU A 54 -4.10 -8.82 11.09
C GLU A 54 -4.28 -10.14 11.84
N GLN A 55 -5.41 -10.32 12.53
CA GLN A 55 -5.72 -11.53 13.31
C GLN A 55 -6.36 -12.64 12.47
N ASP A 56 -6.83 -12.34 11.26
CA ASP A 56 -7.44 -13.33 10.39
C ASP A 56 -6.36 -14.25 9.78
N PRO A 57 -6.53 -15.59 9.82
CA PRO A 57 -5.64 -16.50 9.12
C PRO A 57 -5.51 -16.13 7.63
N PRO A 58 -4.30 -16.23 7.03
CA PRO A 58 -4.04 -15.78 5.65
C PRO A 58 -4.97 -16.39 4.58
N GLN A 59 -5.55 -17.57 4.86
CA GLN A 59 -6.43 -18.27 3.92
C GLN A 59 -7.90 -17.83 3.97
N ILE A 60 -8.31 -17.00 4.93
CA ILE A 60 -9.72 -16.60 5.06
C ILE A 60 -10.12 -15.56 4.00
N ARG A 61 -9.17 -14.74 3.51
CA ARG A 61 -9.47 -13.62 2.60
C ARG A 61 -8.48 -13.52 1.42
N PRO A 62 -8.53 -14.44 0.44
CA PRO A 62 -7.58 -14.48 -0.67
C PRO A 62 -7.62 -13.27 -1.62
N PHE A 63 -8.67 -12.44 -1.55
CA PHE A 63 -8.85 -11.27 -2.42
C PHE A 63 -8.68 -9.92 -1.68
N VAL A 64 -8.24 -9.95 -0.42
CA VAL A 64 -8.00 -8.74 0.37
C VAL A 64 -6.50 -8.48 0.42
N ILE A 65 -6.08 -7.27 0.07
CA ILE A 65 -4.69 -6.85 0.22
C ILE A 65 -4.36 -6.82 1.70
N ARG A 66 -3.37 -7.59 2.11
CA ARG A 66 -2.87 -7.58 3.49
C ARG A 66 -1.93 -6.39 3.68
N TYR A 67 -2.18 -5.64 4.74
CA TYR A 67 -1.22 -4.70 5.28
C TYR A 67 -0.22 -5.44 6.15
N ILE A 68 1.07 -5.30 5.86
CA ILE A 68 2.15 -6.07 6.48
C ILE A 68 2.75 -5.29 7.65
N LEU A 69 2.98 -3.98 7.47
CA LEU A 69 3.60 -3.11 8.45
C LEU A 69 3.24 -1.66 8.15
N ALA A 70 3.03 -0.84 9.18
CA ALA A 70 3.14 0.61 9.06
C ALA A 70 4.27 1.15 9.92
N LYS A 71 4.98 2.15 9.41
CA LYS A 71 5.99 2.89 10.16
C LYS A 71 5.88 4.38 9.88
N GLN A 72 5.69 5.16 10.94
CA GLN A 72 5.78 6.61 10.87
C GLN A 72 7.24 7.06 10.95
N PHE A 73 7.57 8.05 10.12
CA PHE A 73 8.81 8.82 10.09
C PHE A 73 8.47 10.29 10.35
N GLU A 74 9.49 11.16 10.40
CA GLU A 74 9.33 12.58 10.75
C GLU A 74 8.20 13.28 9.97
N LYS A 75 8.11 13.05 8.66
CA LYS A 75 7.13 13.72 7.77
C LYS A 75 6.16 12.79 7.07
N HIS A 76 6.45 11.49 7.07
CA HIS A 76 5.71 10.50 6.28
C HIS A 76 5.45 9.23 7.06
N THR A 77 4.34 8.59 6.75
CA THR A 77 4.02 7.23 7.16
C THR A 77 4.18 6.31 5.96
N VAL A 78 4.92 5.22 6.13
CA VAL A 78 5.09 4.18 5.10
C VAL A 78 4.29 2.96 5.52
N ILE A 79 3.41 2.50 4.64
CA ILE A 79 2.66 1.25 4.79
C ILE A 79 3.20 0.25 3.79
N LEU A 80 3.67 -0.90 4.27
CA LEU A 80 4.00 -2.05 3.45
C LEU A 80 2.77 -2.94 3.31
N MET A 81 2.48 -3.37 2.08
CA MET A 81 1.33 -4.20 1.75
C MET A 81 1.69 -5.21 0.67
N ASP A 82 0.89 -6.26 0.55
CA ASP A 82 1.09 -7.28 -0.49
C ASP A 82 1.20 -6.62 -1.88
N TYR A 83 2.19 -7.05 -2.66
CA TYR A 83 2.30 -6.65 -4.05
C TYR A 83 1.39 -7.53 -4.91
N CYS A 84 0.24 -6.99 -5.31
CA CYS A 84 -0.72 -7.71 -6.13
C CYS A 84 -0.46 -7.52 -7.62
N ASN A 85 0.35 -8.42 -8.20
CA ASN A 85 0.50 -8.54 -9.65
C ASN A 85 -0.29 -9.74 -10.17
N ILE A 86 -1.62 -9.64 -10.17
CA ILE A 86 -2.47 -10.68 -10.76
C ILE A 86 -2.31 -10.59 -12.28
N SER A 87 -1.42 -11.42 -12.82
CA SER A 87 -1.40 -11.75 -14.24
C SER A 87 -2.40 -12.88 -14.47
N VAL A 88 -3.54 -12.56 -15.09
CA VAL A 88 -4.50 -13.53 -15.62
C VAL A 88 -3.96 -14.13 -16.91
#